data_AF-X1VGJ3-F1
#
_entry.id   AF-X1VGJ3-F1
#
_cell.length_a   1.000
_cell.length_b   1.000
_cell.length_c   1.000
_cell.angle_alpha   90.00
_cell.angle_beta   90.00
_cell.angle_gamma   90.00
#
_symmetry.space_group_name_H-M   'P 1'
#
loop_
_entity.id
_entity.type
_entity.pdbx_description
1 polymer ?
#
loop_
_entity_poly.entity_id
_entity_poly.type
_entity_poly.pdbx_seq_one_letter_code
_entity_poly.pdbx_strand_id
1 'polypeptide(L)'
;SNSILAGEDPIQLLEKVKHRVRTVHASDRYVERGVKLEELKLCNGAVGYPEKLRHGVIGKGLNDYHRIFSLLREAGFQGWVSIEDGMNGIEELKESLKFLREMRKRYFADG
;
A
#
# COMPACT_ATOMS: atom_id res chain seq x y z
N SER A 1 3.51 1.66 -1.22
CA SER A 1 3.58 2.99 -1.87
C SER A 1 4.99 3.32 -2.38
N ASN A 2 6.01 3.49 -1.53
CA ASN A 2 7.35 3.91 -2.01
C ASN A 2 8.04 2.91 -2.95
N SER A 3 7.90 1.61 -2.70
CA SER A 3 8.43 0.58 -3.62
C SER A 3 7.84 0.73 -5.03
N ILE A 4 6.54 1.05 -5.15
CA ILE A 4 5.89 1.30 -6.45
C ILE A 4 6.53 2.51 -7.14
N LEU A 5 6.79 3.61 -6.41
CA LEU A 5 7.50 4.77 -6.97
C LEU A 5 8.93 4.43 -7.42
N ALA A 6 9.61 3.54 -6.69
CA ALA A 6 10.93 3.05 -7.04
C ALA A 6 10.92 2.05 -8.21
N GLY A 7 9.75 1.65 -8.72
CA GLY A 7 9.64 0.62 -9.74
C GLY A 7 9.85 -0.80 -9.22
N GLU A 8 9.80 -1.00 -7.91
CA GLU A 8 9.93 -2.30 -7.27
C GLU A 8 8.56 -2.91 -6.99
N ASP A 9 8.48 -4.24 -7.07
CA ASP A 9 7.30 -4.99 -6.63
C ASP A 9 7.25 -5.00 -5.09
N PRO A 10 6.25 -4.34 -4.46
CA PRO A 10 6.15 -4.28 -3.00
C PRO A 10 5.95 -5.66 -2.35
N ILE A 11 5.35 -6.62 -3.05
CA ILE A 11 5.11 -7.97 -2.53
C ILE A 11 6.42 -8.75 -2.50
N GLN A 12 7.21 -8.70 -3.58
CA GLN A 12 8.52 -9.35 -3.61
C GLN A 12 9.47 -8.78 -2.56
N LEU A 13 9.44 -7.46 -2.34
CA LEU A 13 10.21 -6.83 -1.28
C LEU A 13 9.74 -7.32 0.10
N LEU A 14 8.43 -7.31 0.36
CA LEU A 14 7.86 -7.72 1.63
C LEU A 14 8.17 -9.18 1.94
N GLU A 15 8.07 -10.10 0.98
CA GLU A 15 8.42 -11.52 1.17
C GLU A 15 9.85 -11.69 1.72
N LYS A 16 10.81 -10.89 1.25
CA LYS A 16 12.21 -10.95 1.70
C LYS A 16 12.40 -10.44 3.13
N VAL A 17 11.54 -9.54 3.61
CA VAL A 17 11.75 -8.83 4.88
C VAL A 17 10.64 -9.04 5.92
N LYS A 18 9.57 -9.78 5.60
CA LYS A 18 8.34 -9.89 6.42
C LYS A 18 8.58 -10.22 7.89
N HIS A 19 9.54 -11.09 8.18
CA HIS A 19 9.89 -11.49 9.56
C HIS A 19 10.63 -10.40 10.37
N ARG A 20 11.07 -9.31 9.73
CA ARG A 20 11.78 -8.18 10.35
C ARG A 20 10.92 -6.93 10.44
N VAL A 21 9.69 -6.95 9.93
CA VAL A 21 8.79 -5.79 9.92
C VAL A 21 8.27 -5.51 11.33
N ARG A 22 8.46 -4.27 11.80
CA ARG A 22 8.02 -3.80 13.13
C ARG A 22 6.90 -2.76 13.05
N THR A 23 6.95 -1.92 12.04
CA THR A 23 5.94 -0.91 11.74
C THR A 23 5.68 -0.93 10.25
N VAL A 24 4.43 -0.64 9.89
CA VAL A 24 4.00 -0.48 8.50
C VAL A 24 3.45 0.93 8.37
N HIS A 25 3.96 1.67 7.40
CA HIS A 25 3.40 2.97 7.01
C HIS A 25 2.48 2.72 5.82
N ALA A 26 1.17 2.76 6.08
CA ALA A 26 0.16 2.52 5.08
C ALA A 26 -0.16 3.83 4.35
N SER A 27 0.05 3.79 3.04
CA SER A 27 -0.29 4.85 2.10
C SER A 27 -0.60 4.24 0.75
N ASP A 28 -1.44 4.90 -0.03
CA ASP A 28 -1.87 4.37 -1.32
C ASP A 28 -1.82 5.41 -2.42
N ARG A 29 -1.68 4.90 -3.64
CA ARG A 29 -1.54 5.73 -4.84
C ARG A 29 -2.37 5.18 -5.96
N TYR A 30 -3.06 6.07 -6.66
CA TYR A 30 -3.81 5.73 -7.86
C TYR A 30 -3.22 6.45 -9.07
N VAL A 31 -3.50 5.89 -10.24
CA VAL A 31 -3.11 6.47 -11.52
C VAL A 31 -4.07 7.60 -11.86
N GLU A 32 -3.53 8.77 -12.19
CA GLU A 32 -4.35 9.91 -12.61
C GLU A 32 -5.23 9.55 -13.82
N ARG A 33 -6.46 10.08 -13.82
CA ARG A 33 -7.48 9.72 -14.80
C ARG A 33 -7.02 10.09 -16.22
N GLY A 34 -7.06 9.12 -17.13
CA GLY A 34 -6.66 9.29 -18.54
C GLY A 34 -5.27 8.75 -18.88
N VAL A 35 -4.52 8.26 -17.90
CA VAL A 35 -3.22 7.59 -18.11
C VAL A 35 -3.43 6.08 -18.10
N LYS A 36 -2.97 5.37 -19.14
CA LYS A 36 -2.97 3.90 -19.13
C LYS A 36 -1.87 3.38 -18.22
N LEU A 37 -2.14 2.29 -17.48
CA LEU A 37 -1.13 1.65 -16.63
C LEU A 37 0.14 1.25 -17.40
N GLU A 38 0.00 0.92 -18.69
CA GLU A 38 1.08 0.60 -19.61
C GLU A 38 2.03 1.78 -19.84
N GLU A 39 1.51 3.02 -19.81
CA GLU A 39 2.31 4.24 -19.97
C GLU A 39 3.16 4.55 -18.73
N LEU A 40 2.83 3.96 -17.58
CA LEU A 40 3.64 4.08 -16.36
C LEU A 40 4.85 3.15 -16.36
N LYS A 41 4.87 2.11 -17.22
CA LYS A 41 5.98 1.16 -17.30
C LYS A 41 7.04 1.69 -18.28
N LEU A 42 8.22 2.07 -17.78
CA LEU A 42 9.39 2.20 -18.66
C LEU A 42 9.86 0.81 -19.12
N CYS A 43 10.62 0.77 -20.21
CA CYS A 43 11.22 -0.45 -20.79
C CYS A 43 12.09 -1.27 -19.81
N ASN A 44 12.39 -0.76 -18.61
CA ASN A 44 13.29 -1.38 -17.64
C ASN A 44 12.62 -1.71 -16.29
N GLY A 45 11.29 -1.73 -16.21
CA GLY A 45 10.56 -2.07 -14.98
C GLY A 45 10.44 -0.94 -13.95
N ALA A 46 11.11 0.20 -14.17
CA ALA A 46 10.92 1.42 -13.38
C ALA A 46 9.58 2.11 -13.71
N VAL A 47 8.89 2.66 -12.70
CA VAL A 47 7.73 3.52 -12.94
C VAL A 47 8.23 4.85 -13.52
N GLY A 48 7.91 5.12 -14.78
CA GLY A 48 8.46 6.23 -15.55
C GLY A 48 7.87 7.60 -15.25
N TYR A 49 6.71 7.65 -14.62
CA TYR A 49 6.01 8.90 -14.34
C TYR A 49 5.47 8.92 -12.90
N PRO A 50 6.34 9.04 -11.89
CA PRO A 50 5.92 9.17 -10.49
C PRO A 50 5.02 10.40 -10.28
N GLU A 51 5.11 11.41 -11.14
CA GLU A 51 4.28 12.61 -11.15
C GLU A 51 2.81 12.37 -11.57
N LYS A 52 2.51 11.24 -12.23
CA LYS A 52 1.15 10.81 -12.57
C LYS A 52 0.51 9.92 -11.48
N LEU A 53 1.23 9.62 -10.41
CA LEU A 53 0.74 8.85 -9.27
C LEU A 53 0.34 9.79 -8.14
N ARG A 54 -0.98 9.91 -7.91
CA ARG A 54 -1.53 10.74 -6.86
C ARG A 54 -1.73 9.93 -5.59
N HIS A 55 -1.48 10.58 -4.45
CA HIS A 55 -1.89 10.01 -3.17
C HIS A 55 -3.42 9.99 -3.09
N GLY A 56 -3.98 8.94 -2.51
CA GLY A 56 -5.37 8.96 -2.09
C GLY A 56 -5.71 7.72 -1.28
N VAL A 57 -6.97 7.70 -0.84
CA VAL A 57 -7.53 6.76 0.14
C VAL A 57 -6.95 5.34 0.04
N ILE A 58 -6.46 4.88 1.19
CA ILE A 58 -5.93 3.54 1.38
C ILE A 58 -6.95 2.46 0.96
N GLY A 59 -6.52 1.55 0.09
CA GLY A 59 -7.34 0.46 -0.43
C GLY A 59 -8.04 0.77 -1.75
N LYS A 60 -7.87 1.99 -2.29
CA LYS A 60 -8.39 2.39 -3.61
C LYS A 60 -7.29 2.62 -4.66
N GLY A 61 -6.03 2.39 -4.30
CA GLY A 61 -4.90 2.56 -5.17
C GLY A 61 -4.31 1.23 -5.66
N LEU A 62 -3.00 1.26 -5.94
CA LEU A 62 -2.26 0.19 -6.59
C LEU A 62 -1.71 -0.87 -5.62
N ASN A 63 -1.66 -0.60 -4.32
CA ASN A 63 -1.16 -1.59 -3.37
C ASN A 63 -2.15 -2.75 -3.21
N ASP A 64 -1.68 -3.99 -3.36
CA ASP A 64 -2.46 -5.18 -2.98
C ASP A 64 -2.42 -5.38 -1.46
N TYR A 65 -3.31 -4.67 -0.76
CA TYR A 65 -3.42 -4.76 0.70
C TYR A 65 -3.83 -6.15 1.19
N HIS A 66 -4.57 -6.93 0.40
CA HIS A 66 -4.94 -8.29 0.77
C HIS A 66 -3.74 -9.22 0.81
N ARG A 67 -2.87 -9.16 -0.21
CA ARG A 67 -1.62 -9.92 -0.20
C ARG A 67 -0.66 -9.43 0.88
N ILE A 68 -0.51 -8.11 1.03
CA ILE A 68 0.34 -7.51 2.09
C ILE A 68 -0.07 -8.01 3.47
N PHE A 69 -1.36 -7.93 3.83
CA PHE A 69 -1.84 -8.34 5.14
C PHE A 69 -1.76 -9.86 5.35
N SER A 70 -1.96 -10.66 4.29
CA SER A 70 -1.71 -12.11 4.34
C SER A 70 -0.26 -12.41 4.74
N LEU A 71 0.70 -11.77 4.08
CA LEU A 71 2.13 -11.97 4.35
C LEU A 71 2.55 -11.53 5.75
N LEU A 72 2.01 -10.41 6.22
CA LEU A 72 2.23 -9.93 7.58
C LEU A 72 1.67 -10.92 8.61
N ARG A 73 0.46 -11.45 8.38
CA ARG A 73 -0.13 -12.50 9.23
C ARG A 73 0.72 -13.76 9.24
N GLU A 74 1.12 -14.26 8.07
CA GLU A 74 1.99 -15.43 7.94
C GLU A 74 3.31 -15.27 8.72
N ALA A 75 3.85 -14.05 8.79
CA ALA A 75 5.06 -13.75 9.53
C ALA A 75 4.85 -13.53 11.05
N GLY A 76 3.62 -13.62 11.54
CA GLY A 76 3.28 -13.38 12.95
C GLY A 76 3.40 -11.89 13.35
N PHE A 77 3.15 -10.98 12.41
CA PHE A 77 3.25 -9.55 12.65
C PHE A 77 2.27 -9.08 13.75
N GLN A 78 2.81 -8.41 14.77
CA GLN A 78 2.07 -7.81 15.88
C GLN A 78 2.35 -6.30 16.03
N GLY A 79 2.91 -5.68 14.99
CA GLY A 79 3.36 -4.30 15.03
C GLY A 79 2.28 -3.27 14.74
N TRP A 80 2.71 -2.01 14.57
CA TRP A 80 1.82 -0.88 14.28
C TRP A 80 1.62 -0.70 12.78
N VAL A 81 0.39 -0.34 12.39
CA VAL A 81 0.07 0.14 11.04
C VAL A 81 -0.30 1.61 11.18
N SER A 82 0.61 2.49 10.77
CA SER A 82 0.45 3.94 10.81
C SER A 82 -0.13 4.42 9.49
N ILE A 83 -1.06 5.36 9.52
CA ILE A 83 -1.63 5.98 8.32
C ILE A 83 -0.70 7.12 7.88
N GLU A 84 -0.26 7.08 6.62
CA GLU A 84 0.54 8.13 5.98
C GLU A 84 -0.21 8.64 4.74
N ASP A 85 -1.49 9.00 4.93
CA ASP A 85 -2.43 9.47 3.91
C ASP A 85 -3.42 10.49 4.55
N GLY A 86 -4.23 11.18 3.75
CA GLY A 86 -5.16 12.22 4.17
C GLY A 86 -4.82 13.61 3.59
N MET A 87 -4.08 13.65 2.47
CA MET A 87 -3.64 14.90 1.86
C MET A 87 -4.80 15.82 1.43
N ASN A 88 -5.97 15.25 1.09
CA ASN A 88 -7.14 16.03 0.68
C ASN A 88 -8.17 16.22 1.81
N GLY A 89 -7.81 15.89 3.06
CA GLY A 89 -8.59 16.22 4.26
C GLY A 89 -9.07 15.04 5.09
N ILE A 90 -9.85 15.36 6.13
CA ILE A 90 -10.24 14.42 7.20
C ILE A 90 -11.15 13.28 6.71
N GLU A 91 -11.93 13.48 5.65
CA GLU A 91 -12.83 12.44 5.13
C GLU A 91 -12.05 11.29 4.50
N GLU A 92 -10.99 11.57 3.74
CA GLU A 92 -10.10 10.54 3.20
C GLU A 92 -9.41 9.76 4.33
N LEU A 93 -9.03 10.45 5.41
CA LEU A 93 -8.44 9.81 6.59
C LEU A 93 -9.43 8.86 7.26
N LYS A 94 -10.70 9.25 7.39
CA LYS A 94 -11.77 8.40 7.96
C LYS A 94 -11.99 7.16 7.11
N GLU A 95 -12.03 7.30 5.80
CA GLU A 95 -12.19 6.17 4.87
C GLU A 95 -11.00 5.20 4.97
N SER A 96 -9.78 5.73 4.95
CA SER A 96 -8.55 4.95 5.09
C SER A 96 -8.50 4.20 6.42
N LEU A 97 -8.90 4.87 7.52
CA LEU A 97 -9.00 4.25 8.84
C LEU A 97 -10.05 3.13 8.86
N LYS A 98 -11.22 3.34 8.24
CA LYS A 98 -12.27 2.32 8.15
C LYS A 98 -11.73 1.07 7.45
N PHE A 99 -11.12 1.25 6.28
CA PHE A 99 -10.53 0.16 5.51
C PHE A 99 -9.47 -0.61 6.32
N LEU A 100 -8.51 0.09 6.95
CA LEU A 100 -7.47 -0.56 7.74
C LEU A 100 -8.01 -1.30 8.97
N ARG A 101 -9.08 -0.80 9.60
CA ARG A 101 -9.76 -1.51 10.70
C ARG A 101 -10.40 -2.81 10.22
N GLU A 102 -11.03 -2.80 9.04
CA GLU A 102 -11.60 -4.00 8.43
C GLU A 102 -10.51 -5.02 8.06
N MET A 103 -9.39 -4.56 7.50
CA MET A 103 -8.23 -5.39 7.20
C MET A 103 -7.62 -6.00 8.46
N ARG A 104 -7.45 -5.22 9.53
CA ARG A 104 -6.99 -5.74 10.82
C ARG A 104 -7.90 -6.84 11.36
N LYS A 105 -9.21 -6.60 11.37
CA LYS A 105 -10.18 -7.62 11.79
C LYS A 105 -10.09 -8.87 10.93
N ARG A 106 -10.02 -8.74 9.61
CA ARG A 106 -10.00 -9.89 8.70
C ARG A 106 -8.75 -10.76 8.85
N TYR A 107 -7.58 -10.18 9.07
CA TYR A 107 -6.31 -10.91 9.03
C TYR A 107 -5.70 -11.19 10.41
N PHE A 108 -6.13 -10.48 11.46
CA PHE A 108 -5.52 -10.56 12.79
C PHE A 108 -6.55 -10.73 13.93
N ALA A 109 -7.82 -11.06 13.66
CA ALA A 109 -8.82 -11.25 14.72
C ALA A 109 -8.59 -12.49 15.62
N ASP A 110 -7.73 -13.42 15.22
CA ASP A 110 -7.48 -14.68 15.95
C ASP A 110 -6.17 -14.65 16.76
N GLY A 111 -5.86 -13.54 17.44
CA GLY A 111 -4.66 -13.36 18.26
C GLY A 111 -4.97 -12.89 19.67
#